data_AF-A0A1Q5LT54-F1
#
_entry.id   AF-A0A1Q5LT54-F1
#
_cell.length_a   1.000
_cell.length_b   1.000
_cell.length_c   1.000
_cell.angle_alpha   90.00
_cell.angle_beta   90.00
_cell.angle_gamma   90.00
#
_symmetry.space_group_name_H-M   'P 1'
#
loop_
_entity.id
_entity.type
_entity.pdbx_description
1 polymer ?
#
loop_
_entity_poly.entity_id
_entity_poly.type
_entity_poly.pdbx_seq_one_letter_code
_entity_poly.pdbx_strand_id
1 'polypeptide(L)'
;MLSEIRSARDSIERQTGTQLNVTGNTAVNIDVADNLSAALPVYCLLVMGLALAVGVLVDAFIVRMTLVPAVMTLLGHQAWWLPRFLQRILPDVDVEGEQLMRHSATPQTLPHQTPQTVPVLHDRYDQ
;
A
#
# COMPACT_ATOMS: atom_id res chain seq x y z
N MET A 1 -58.04 43.98 -12.98
CA MET A 1 -56.95 43.61 -12.05
C MET A 1 -56.93 42.10 -11.74
N LEU A 2 -58.00 41.51 -11.20
CA LEU A 2 -58.03 40.06 -10.95
C LEU A 2 -58.08 39.19 -12.23
N SER A 3 -58.62 39.71 -13.33
CA SER A 3 -58.64 39.06 -14.64
C SER A 3 -57.25 38.95 -15.30
N GLU A 4 -56.38 39.93 -15.08
CA GLU A 4 -55.00 39.91 -15.60
C GLU A 4 -54.12 38.87 -14.91
N ILE A 5 -54.23 38.72 -13.58
CA ILE A 5 -53.48 37.67 -12.84
C ILE A 5 -53.96 36.28 -13.28
N ARG A 6 -55.26 36.12 -13.51
CA ARG A 6 -55.85 34.85 -13.96
C ARG A 6 -55.40 34.51 -15.39
N SER A 7 -55.31 35.50 -16.27
CA SER A 7 -54.74 35.39 -17.62
C SER A 7 -53.24 35.06 -17.61
N ALA A 8 -52.45 35.66 -16.70
CA ALA A 8 -51.02 35.37 -16.58
C ALA A 8 -50.76 33.93 -16.06
N ARG A 9 -51.60 33.42 -15.16
CA ARG A 9 -51.52 32.03 -14.65
C ARG A 9 -51.82 31.01 -15.76
N ASP A 10 -52.87 31.26 -16.54
CA ASP A 10 -53.28 30.45 -17.70
C ASP A 10 -52.20 30.40 -18.79
N SER A 11 -51.39 31.45 -18.89
CA SER A 11 -50.27 31.52 -19.84
C SER A 11 -49.05 30.73 -19.35
N ILE A 12 -48.80 30.70 -18.03
CA ILE A 12 -47.72 29.90 -17.44
C ILE A 12 -48.08 28.42 -17.53
N GLU A 13 -49.33 28.04 -17.26
CA GLU A 13 -49.85 26.65 -17.27
C GLU A 13 -49.78 25.99 -18.67
N ARG A 14 -49.99 26.75 -19.75
CA ARG A 14 -49.91 26.24 -21.14
C ARG A 14 -48.49 26.11 -21.69
N GLN A 15 -47.54 26.89 -21.17
CA GLN A 15 -46.11 26.63 -21.38
C GLN A 15 -45.59 25.53 -20.44
N THR A 16 -46.45 25.01 -19.56
CA THR A 16 -46.04 24.22 -18.41
C THR A 16 -46.76 22.89 -18.26
N GLY A 17 -46.31 21.95 -19.08
CA GLY A 17 -45.88 20.65 -18.53
C GLY A 17 -44.65 20.80 -17.62
N THR A 18 -44.62 21.78 -16.72
CA THR A 18 -43.44 22.20 -15.93
C THR A 18 -43.69 22.08 -14.43
N GLN A 19 -44.04 20.87 -14.00
CA GLN A 19 -43.51 20.38 -12.72
C GLN A 19 -41.97 20.20 -12.78
N LEU A 20 -41.38 20.36 -13.97
CA LEU A 20 -40.00 19.98 -14.28
C LEU A 20 -39.17 21.10 -14.97
N ASN A 21 -39.43 22.41 -14.84
CA ASN A 21 -38.59 23.43 -15.53
C ASN A 21 -37.92 24.48 -14.61
N VAL A 22 -38.13 24.40 -13.29
CA VAL A 22 -37.27 25.11 -12.32
C VAL A 22 -36.51 24.14 -11.41
N THR A 23 -36.93 22.88 -11.40
CA THR A 23 -36.15 21.74 -10.90
C THR A 23 -35.70 20.80 -12.02
N GLY A 24 -36.09 20.98 -13.30
CA GLY A 24 -35.76 20.00 -14.36
C GLY A 24 -34.28 19.81 -14.61
N ASN A 25 -33.55 20.90 -14.83
CA ASN A 25 -32.11 20.83 -15.02
C ASN A 25 -31.39 20.47 -13.72
N THR A 26 -31.91 20.91 -12.57
CA THR A 26 -31.33 20.61 -11.25
C THR A 26 -31.51 19.14 -10.88
N ALA A 27 -32.67 18.55 -11.14
CA ALA A 27 -32.98 17.15 -10.91
C ALA A 27 -32.12 16.26 -11.81
N VAL A 28 -32.01 16.58 -13.10
CA VAL A 28 -31.10 15.89 -14.02
C VAL A 28 -29.64 16.03 -13.57
N ASN A 29 -29.21 17.21 -13.11
CA ASN A 29 -27.87 17.39 -12.58
C ASN A 29 -27.61 16.52 -11.33
N ILE A 30 -28.62 16.34 -10.47
CA ILE A 30 -28.51 15.50 -9.27
C ILE A 30 -28.38 14.04 -9.66
N ASP A 31 -29.23 13.53 -10.57
CA ASP A 31 -29.19 12.13 -11.00
C ASP A 31 -27.84 11.77 -11.65
N VAL A 32 -27.29 12.68 -12.46
CA VAL A 32 -25.96 12.51 -13.07
C VAL A 32 -24.85 12.60 -12.03
N ALA A 33 -24.96 13.54 -11.07
CA ALA A 33 -24.00 13.67 -9.98
C ALA A 33 -23.98 12.43 -9.07
N ASP A 34 -25.13 11.84 -8.78
CA ASP A 34 -25.25 10.61 -7.99
C ASP A 34 -24.64 9.42 -8.72
N ASN A 35 -24.93 9.27 -10.02
CA ASN A 35 -24.31 8.22 -10.84
C ASN A 35 -22.79 8.38 -10.97
N LEU A 36 -22.31 9.61 -11.15
CA LEU A 36 -20.87 9.88 -11.24
C LEU A 36 -20.18 9.70 -9.90
N SER A 37 -20.75 10.20 -8.81
CA SER A 37 -20.19 10.07 -7.45
C SER A 37 -20.11 8.62 -6.99
N ALA A 38 -21.03 7.76 -7.42
CA ALA A 38 -20.92 6.32 -7.21
C ALA A 38 -19.76 5.69 -8.00
N ALA A 39 -19.43 6.22 -9.18
CA ALA A 39 -18.34 5.74 -10.04
C ALA A 39 -16.96 6.29 -9.65
N LEU A 40 -16.89 7.49 -9.05
CA LEU A 40 -15.63 8.16 -8.70
C LEU A 40 -14.71 7.31 -7.80
N PRO A 41 -15.18 6.64 -6.72
CA PRO A 41 -14.32 5.85 -5.85
C PRO A 41 -13.65 4.68 -6.56
N VAL A 42 -14.40 3.95 -7.39
CA VAL A 42 -13.89 2.81 -8.17
C VAL A 42 -12.85 3.28 -9.19
N TYR A 43 -13.13 4.38 -9.88
CA TYR A 43 -12.17 4.97 -10.82
C TYR A 43 -10.89 5.44 -10.10
N CYS A 44 -11.04 6.08 -8.94
CA CYS A 44 -9.91 6.55 -8.14
C CYS A 44 -9.01 5.37 -7.70
N LEU A 45 -9.62 4.27 -7.23
CA LEU A 45 -8.88 3.05 -6.90
C LEU A 45 -8.14 2.46 -8.10
N LEU A 46 -8.77 2.44 -9.28
CA LEU A 46 -8.14 1.95 -10.51
C LEU A 46 -6.93 2.81 -10.89
N VAL A 47 -7.09 4.14 -10.89
CA VAL A 47 -5.99 5.07 -11.23
C VAL A 47 -4.86 4.97 -10.21
N MET A 48 -5.17 4.92 -8.91
CA MET A 48 -4.15 4.75 -7.87
C MET A 48 -3.42 3.40 -8.01
N GLY A 49 -4.16 2.32 -8.26
CA GLY A 49 -3.58 1.00 -8.51
C GLY A 49 -2.68 0.97 -9.74
N LEU A 50 -3.13 1.57 -10.86
CA LEU A 50 -2.35 1.67 -12.08
C LEU A 50 -1.10 2.55 -11.90
N ALA A 51 -1.23 3.69 -11.22
CA ALA A 51 -0.13 4.59 -10.93
C ALA A 51 0.93 3.91 -10.06
N LEU A 52 0.51 3.17 -9.03
CA LEU A 52 1.43 2.39 -8.19
C LEU A 52 2.07 1.23 -8.97
N ALA A 53 1.30 0.49 -9.78
CA ALA A 53 1.82 -0.61 -10.58
C ALA A 53 2.88 -0.12 -11.58
N VAL A 54 2.60 0.95 -12.31
CA VAL A 54 3.54 1.58 -13.24
C VAL A 54 4.71 2.19 -12.47
N GLY A 55 4.47 2.84 -11.33
CA GLY A 55 5.53 3.41 -10.49
C GLY A 55 6.53 2.36 -10.02
N VAL A 56 6.03 1.23 -9.51
CA VAL A 56 6.87 0.08 -9.10
C VAL A 56 7.58 -0.54 -10.29
N LEU A 57 6.91 -0.68 -11.44
CA LEU A 57 7.54 -1.18 -12.66
C LEU A 57 8.69 -0.25 -13.09
N VAL A 58 8.46 1.06 -13.12
CA VAL A 58 9.47 2.06 -13.47
C VAL A 58 10.62 2.05 -12.46
N ASP A 59 10.36 1.95 -11.17
CA ASP A 59 11.41 1.87 -10.14
C ASP A 59 12.25 0.59 -10.30
N ALA A 60 11.60 -0.56 -10.42
CA ALA A 60 12.28 -1.85 -10.54
C ALA A 60 13.15 -1.94 -11.81
N PHE A 61 12.76 -1.28 -12.90
CA PHE A 61 13.52 -1.29 -14.15
C PHE A 61 14.43 -0.07 -14.29
N ILE A 62 13.86 1.14 -14.36
CA ILE A 62 14.63 2.37 -14.61
C ILE A 62 15.53 2.68 -13.43
N VAL A 63 14.99 2.69 -12.20
CA VAL A 63 15.79 3.07 -11.03
C VAL A 63 16.81 1.99 -10.72
N ARG A 64 16.40 0.74 -10.52
CA ARG A 64 17.35 -0.32 -10.11
C ARG A 64 18.32 -0.77 -11.19
N MET A 65 17.92 -0.85 -12.47
CA MET A 65 18.83 -1.33 -13.53
C MET A 65 19.62 -0.22 -14.20
N THR A 66 19.16 1.03 -14.14
CA THR A 66 19.84 2.16 -14.82
C THR A 66 20.31 3.23 -13.83
N LEU A 67 19.40 3.81 -13.05
CA LEU A 67 19.72 4.97 -12.21
C LEU A 67 20.71 4.61 -11.10
N VAL A 68 20.46 3.56 -10.33
CA VAL A 68 21.33 3.09 -9.24
C VAL A 68 22.75 2.79 -9.74
N PRO A 69 22.95 1.95 -10.78
CA PRO A 69 24.30 1.71 -11.28
C PRO A 69 24.93 2.95 -11.93
N ALA A 70 24.16 3.78 -12.66
CA ALA A 70 24.70 5.02 -13.24
C ALA A 70 25.17 6.01 -12.16
N VAL A 71 24.37 6.20 -11.10
CA VAL A 71 24.70 7.05 -9.95
C VAL A 71 25.89 6.48 -9.18
N MET A 72 25.94 5.17 -8.94
CA MET A 72 27.09 4.50 -8.33
C MET A 72 28.36 4.64 -9.17
N THR A 73 28.24 4.63 -10.50
CA THR A 73 29.41 4.82 -11.38
C THR A 73 29.84 6.28 -11.42
N LEU A 74 28.89 7.22 -11.37
CA LEU A 74 29.14 8.65 -11.42
C LEU A 74 29.71 9.20 -10.10
N LEU A 75 29.12 8.83 -8.95
CA LEU A 75 29.62 9.21 -7.62
C LEU A 75 30.72 8.29 -7.12
N GLY A 76 30.85 7.08 -7.66
CA GLY A 76 31.92 6.13 -7.33
C GLY A 76 32.03 5.85 -5.83
N HIS A 77 33.23 6.03 -5.29
CA HIS A 77 33.56 5.81 -3.88
C HIS A 77 32.74 6.68 -2.91
N GLN A 78 32.26 7.85 -3.33
CA GLN A 78 31.46 8.73 -2.49
C GLN A 78 30.10 8.13 -2.14
N ALA A 79 29.55 7.27 -3.01
CA ALA A 79 28.22 6.68 -2.82
C ALA A 79 28.15 5.72 -1.61
N TRP A 80 29.31 5.30 -1.11
CA TRP A 80 29.48 4.46 0.09
C TRP A 80 30.19 5.19 1.24
N TRP A 81 30.37 6.51 1.15
CA TRP A 81 30.94 7.26 2.26
C TRP A 81 29.91 7.35 3.40
N LEU A 82 30.20 6.64 4.50
CA LEU A 82 29.47 6.79 5.75
C LEU A 82 29.90 8.12 6.40
N PRO A 83 29.03 9.14 6.48
CA PRO A 83 29.41 10.43 7.03
C PRO A 83 29.91 10.27 8.46
N ARG A 84 31.03 10.93 8.80
CA ARG A 84 31.74 10.73 10.07
C ARG A 84 30.90 11.01 11.32
N PHE A 85 29.85 11.80 11.19
CA PHE A 85 28.84 12.00 12.24
C PHE A 85 28.01 10.72 12.47
N LEU A 86 27.62 10.02 11.40
CA LEU A 86 26.83 8.80 11.48
C LEU A 86 27.67 7.64 12.03
N GLN A 87 28.97 7.59 11.73
CA GLN A 87 29.93 6.68 12.39
C GLN A 87 29.98 6.86 13.91
N ARG A 88 29.67 8.06 14.41
CA ARG A 88 29.70 8.39 15.83
C ARG A 88 28.37 8.15 16.54
N ILE A 89 27.26 8.13 15.79
CA ILE A 89 25.92 7.81 16.31
C ILE A 89 25.63 6.32 16.23
N LEU A 90 26.24 5.59 15.28
CA LEU A 90 25.98 4.16 15.09
C LEU A 90 26.36 3.41 16.38
N PRO A 91 25.38 2.87 17.13
CA PRO A 91 25.67 1.96 18.22
C PRO A 91 26.32 0.71 17.64
N ASP A 92 27.12 0.00 18.43
CA ASP A 92 27.73 -1.28 18.04
C ASP A 92 26.61 -2.33 17.84
N VAL A 93 26.05 -2.34 16.63
CA VAL A 93 25.07 -3.33 16.19
C VAL A 93 25.89 -4.47 15.65
N ASP A 94 26.14 -5.46 16.51
CA ASP A 94 26.79 -6.70 16.13
C ASP A 94 25.88 -7.44 15.12
N VAL A 95 26.16 -7.26 13.83
CA VAL A 95 25.41 -7.88 12.73
C VAL A 95 25.66 -9.39 12.69
N GLU A 96 26.82 -9.80 13.21
CA GLU A 96 27.21 -11.18 13.40
C GLU A 96 26.68 -11.57 14.78
N GLY A 97 25.71 -12.48 14.89
CA GLY A 97 25.14 -12.90 16.19
C GLY A 97 26.12 -13.62 17.13
N GLU A 98 27.42 -13.35 17.03
CA GLU A 98 28.54 -13.91 17.77
C GLU A 98 28.34 -13.74 19.28
N GLN A 99 27.77 -12.63 19.73
CA GLN A 99 27.41 -12.45 21.14
C GLN A 99 26.42 -13.53 21.59
N LEU A 100 25.34 -13.80 20.84
CA LEU A 100 24.35 -14.82 21.21
C LEU A 100 24.93 -16.25 21.15
N MET A 101 25.79 -16.51 20.17
CA MET A 101 26.51 -17.79 20.00
C MET A 101 27.48 -18.03 21.17
N ARG A 102 28.21 -17.00 21.61
CA ARG A 102 29.17 -17.08 22.71
C ARG A 102 28.49 -17.28 24.08
N HIS A 103 27.29 -16.70 24.26
CA HIS A 103 26.48 -16.92 25.46
C HIS A 103 25.75 -18.28 25.48
N SER A 104 25.52 -18.92 24.32
CA SER A 104 24.97 -20.28 24.22
C SER A 104 26.04 -21.38 24.24
N ALA A 105 27.30 -21.05 23.91
CA ALA A 105 28.46 -21.91 24.08
C ALA A 105 28.95 -22.02 25.53
N THR A 106 28.40 -21.25 26.46
CA THR A 106 28.55 -21.54 27.89
C THR A 106 27.76 -22.83 28.15
N PRO A 107 28.40 -23.94 28.57
CA PRO A 107 27.69 -25.18 28.85
C PRO A 107 26.68 -24.90 29.94
N GLN A 108 25.40 -24.74 29.57
CA GLN A 108 24.33 -24.78 30.53
C GLN A 108 24.46 -26.15 31.19
N THR A 109 24.87 -26.17 32.45
CA THR A 109 24.84 -27.38 33.26
C THR A 109 23.37 -27.62 33.55
N LEU A 110 22.69 -28.33 32.65
CA LEU A 110 21.32 -28.77 32.85
C LEU A 110 21.39 -29.83 33.96
N PRO A 111 20.78 -29.63 35.14
CA PRO A 111 20.73 -30.68 36.13
C PRO A 111 19.79 -31.78 35.61
N HIS A 112 20.38 -32.92 35.26
CA HIS A 112 19.75 -34.22 35.09
C HIS A 112 18.56 -34.30 34.10
N GLN A 113 18.85 -34.54 32.83
CA GLN A 113 18.07 -35.51 32.06
C GLN A 113 18.82 -36.85 32.09
N THR A 114 18.34 -37.76 32.94
CA THR A 114 18.70 -39.17 32.92
C THR A 114 18.58 -39.69 31.48
N PRO A 115 19.58 -40.39 30.93
CA PRO A 115 19.50 -40.98 29.61
C PRO A 115 18.23 -41.84 29.52
N GLN A 116 17.24 -41.36 28.77
CA GLN A 116 16.13 -42.19 28.34
C GLN A 116 16.73 -43.17 27.35
N THR A 117 17.10 -44.35 27.85
CA THR A 117 17.49 -45.50 27.06
C THR A 117 16.32 -45.86 26.18
N VAL A 118 16.31 -45.36 24.94
CA VAL A 118 15.36 -45.77 23.92
C VAL A 118 15.53 -47.28 23.76
N PRO A 119 14.53 -48.12 24.09
CA PRO A 119 14.66 -49.55 23.91
C PRO A 119 14.75 -49.80 22.40
N VAL A 120 15.96 -50.14 21.96
CA VAL A 120 16.22 -50.59 20.58
C VAL A 120 15.45 -51.89 20.40
N LEU A 121 14.27 -51.78 19.78
CA LEU A 121 13.55 -52.91 19.20
C LEU A 121 14.35 -53.36 17.96
N HIS A 122 15.51 -53.99 18.16
CA HIS A 122 16.21 -54.71 17.09
C HIS A 122 15.52 -56.05 16.90
N ASP A 123 14.48 -55.95 16.07
CA ASP A 123 13.83 -57.02 15.36
C ASP A 123 14.85 -57.83 14.56
N ARG A 124 14.97 -59.11 14.89
CA ARG A 124 14.68 -60.22 13.96
C ARG A 124 14.98 -59.96 12.46
N TYR A 125 16.20 -59.55 12.12
CA TYR A 125 16.77 -59.73 10.79
C TYR A 125 18.25 -60.10 10.97
N ASP A 126 18.59 -61.31 10.56
CA ASP A 126 19.93 -61.84 10.24
C ASP A 126 20.31 -63.09 11.05
N GLN A 127 19.95 -64.22 10.42
CA GLN A 127 20.56 -65.58 10.37
C GLN A 127 21.09 -66.25 11.65
#